data_AF-A0A174D512-F1
#
_entry.id   AF-A0A174D512-F1
#
_cell.length_a   1.000
_cell.length_b   1.000
_cell.length_c   1.000
_cell.angle_alpha   90.00
_cell.angle_beta   90.00
_cell.angle_gamma   90.00
#
_symmetry.space_group_name_H-M   'P 1'
#
loop_
_entity.id
_entity.type
_entity.pdbx_description
1 polymer ?
#
loop_
_entity_poly.entity_id
_entity_poly.type
_entity_poly.pdbx_seq_one_letter_code
_entity_poly.pdbx_strand_id
1 'polypeptide(L)'
;MSIFEYDKELEEKKLRKAEYEAGREAGFSEGEKHGRETGFSEGEKHGHETGFSEGEKHGIERGTFLNSIETAKRMLRLQEFSLEKIAAISGLSLDEVKKLQ
;
A
#
# COMPACT_ATOMS: atom_id res chain seq x y z
N MET A 1 15.07 56.43 -47.37
CA MET A 1 13.96 55.57 -46.90
C MET A 1 14.54 54.19 -46.67
N SER A 2 14.64 53.75 -45.40
CA SER A 2 15.11 52.40 -45.06
C SER A 2 13.89 51.49 -45.03
N ILE A 3 13.63 50.82 -46.15
CA ILE A 3 12.64 49.74 -46.17
C ILE A 3 13.39 48.52 -45.63
N PHE A 4 13.01 48.08 -44.43
CA PHE A 4 13.56 46.87 -43.84
C PHE A 4 13.35 45.72 -44.83
N GLU A 5 14.43 45.09 -45.30
CA GLU A 5 14.36 43.82 -46.02
C GLU A 5 13.81 42.78 -45.04
N TYR A 6 12.53 42.47 -45.23
CA TYR A 6 11.82 41.47 -44.46
C TYR A 6 12.31 40.09 -44.88
N ASP A 7 13.21 39.51 -44.09
CA ASP A 7 13.81 38.21 -44.39
C ASP A 7 12.86 37.07 -43.94
N LYS A 8 11.84 36.82 -44.78
CA LYS A 8 10.76 35.86 -44.53
C LYS A 8 11.27 34.46 -44.14
N GLU A 9 12.41 34.03 -44.69
CA GLU A 9 13.02 32.74 -44.37
C GLU A 9 13.54 32.67 -42.92
N LEU A 10 14.06 33.78 -42.40
CA LEU A 10 14.52 33.85 -41.01
C LEU A 10 13.36 33.71 -40.03
N GLU A 11 12.19 34.26 -40.38
CA GLU A 11 10.99 34.19 -39.57
C GLU A 11 10.36 32.80 -39.59
N GLU A 12 10.26 32.16 -40.77
CA GLU A 12 9.79 30.78 -40.91
C GLU A 12 10.68 29.79 -40.15
N LYS A 13 12.00 29.99 -40.16
CA LYS A 13 12.95 29.17 -39.39
C LYS A 13 12.79 29.35 -37.88
N LYS A 14 12.51 30.58 -37.43
CA LYS A 14 12.20 30.85 -36.01
C LYS A 14 10.89 30.18 -35.59
N LEU A 15 9.85 30.28 -36.42
CA LEU A 15 8.55 29.67 -36.15
C LEU A 15 8.67 28.15 -36.06
N ARG A 16 9.33 27.49 -37.02
CA ARG A 16 9.53 26.03 -37.01
C ARG A 16 10.33 25.56 -35.80
N LYS A 17 11.31 26.34 -35.35
CA LYS A 17 12.08 26.04 -34.13
C LYS A 17 11.20 26.15 -32.88
N ALA A 18 10.38 27.19 -32.80
CA ALA A 18 9.45 27.37 -31.69
C ALA A 18 8.38 26.26 -31.64
N GLU A 19 7.84 25.85 -32.79
CA GLU A 19 6.89 24.72 -32.88
C GLU A 19 7.52 23.40 -32.42
N TYR A 20 8.76 23.14 -32.84
CA TYR A 20 9.51 21.96 -32.40
C TYR A 20 9.79 21.98 -30.89
N GLU A 21 10.22 23.11 -30.35
CA GLU A 21 10.46 23.27 -28.91
C GLU A 21 9.17 23.10 -28.11
N ALA A 22 8.07 23.71 -28.55
CA ALA A 22 6.76 23.56 -27.92
C ALA A 22 6.26 22.11 -27.95
N GLY A 23 6.39 21.41 -29.09
CA GLY A 23 6.01 20.01 -29.21
C GLY A 23 6.87 19.10 -28.32
N ARG A 24 8.18 19.36 -28.25
CA ARG A 24 9.10 18.62 -27.38
C ARG A 24 8.77 18.82 -25.90
N GLU A 25 8.51 20.06 -25.50
CA GLU A 25 8.21 20.43 -24.11
C GLU A 25 6.83 19.89 -23.68
N ALA A 26 5.84 19.93 -24.57
CA ALA A 26 4.53 19.30 -24.34
C ALA A 26 4.67 17.79 -24.15
N GLY A 27 5.37 17.10 -25.05
CA GLY A 27 5.60 15.66 -24.94
C GLY A 27 6.37 15.26 -23.68
N PHE A 28 7.38 16.04 -23.29
CA PHE A 28 8.10 15.81 -22.04
C PHE A 28 7.20 16.00 -20.81
N SER A 29 6.43 17.10 -20.79
CA SER A 29 5.54 17.43 -19.67
C SER A 29 4.41 16.41 -19.52
N GLU A 30 3.84 15.94 -20.64
CA GLU A 30 2.79 14.92 -20.64
C GLU A 30 3.34 13.57 -20.20
N GLY A 31 4.51 13.18 -20.71
CA GLY A 31 5.19 11.95 -20.30
C GLY A 31 5.55 11.94 -18.81
N GLU A 32 6.05 13.05 -18.27
CA GLU A 32 6.36 13.17 -16.84
C GLU A 32 5.10 13.09 -15.97
N LYS A 33 4.05 13.83 -16.34
CA LYS A 33 2.76 13.79 -15.62
C LYS A 33 2.19 12.38 -15.61
N HIS A 34 2.12 11.74 -16.77
CA HIS A 34 1.56 10.40 -16.89
C HIS A 34 2.38 9.37 -16.11
N GLY A 35 3.71 9.39 -16.24
CA GLY A 35 4.58 8.48 -15.51
C GLY A 35 4.51 8.65 -13.99
N ARG A 36 4.38 9.90 -13.50
CA ARG A 36 4.21 10.17 -12.07
C ARG A 36 2.85 9.67 -11.57
N GLU A 37 1.78 9.95 -12.30
CA GLU A 37 0.41 9.58 -11.91
C GLU A 37 0.21 8.07 -11.88
N THR A 38 0.68 7.37 -12.92
CA THR A 38 0.59 5.90 -12.99
C THR A 38 1.46 5.26 -11.92
N GLY A 39 2.72 5.67 -11.78
CA GLY A 39 3.62 5.13 -10.77
C GLY A 39 3.14 5.34 -9.35
N PHE A 40 2.58 6.52 -9.04
CA PHE A 40 2.00 6.80 -7.72
C PHE A 40 0.75 5.96 -7.47
N SER A 41 -0.17 5.90 -8.44
CA SER A 41 -1.42 5.15 -8.30
C SER A 41 -1.19 3.64 -8.15
N GLU A 42 -0.26 3.07 -8.91
CA GLU A 42 0.10 1.66 -8.81
C GLU A 42 0.78 1.35 -7.47
N GLY A 43 1.71 2.22 -7.04
CA GLY A 43 2.39 2.09 -5.76
C GLY A 43 1.45 2.17 -4.57
N GLU A 44 0.51 3.13 -4.58
CA GLU A 44 -0.49 3.30 -3.52
C GLU A 44 -1.43 2.08 -3.45
N LYS A 45 -1.96 1.63 -4.59
CA LYS A 45 -2.84 0.46 -4.63
C LYS A 45 -2.15 -0.79 -4.09
N HIS A 46 -0.95 -1.09 -4.59
CA HIS A 46 -0.22 -2.28 -4.13
C HIS A 46 0.16 -2.17 -2.65
N GLY A 47 0.67 -1.02 -2.21
CA GLY A 47 1.05 -0.81 -0.81
C GLY A 47 -0.14 -0.91 0.14
N HIS A 48 -1.28 -0.33 -0.22
CA HIS A 48 -2.49 -0.39 0.57
C HIS A 48 -3.06 -1.82 0.63
N GLU A 49 -3.19 -2.49 -0.51
CA GLU A 49 -3.80 -3.83 -0.58
C GLU A 49 -2.96 -4.89 0.15
N THR A 50 -1.64 -4.86 -0.04
CA THR A 50 -0.72 -5.78 0.66
C THR A 50 -0.66 -5.48 2.16
N GLY A 51 -0.46 -4.22 2.54
CA GLY A 51 -0.36 -3.82 3.95
C GLY A 51 -1.67 -4.05 4.72
N PHE A 52 -2.82 -3.74 4.11
CA PHE A 52 -4.12 -4.00 4.72
C PHE A 52 -4.38 -5.51 4.89
N SER A 53 -4.15 -6.30 3.83
CA SER A 53 -4.39 -7.75 3.88
C SER A 53 -3.50 -8.45 4.91
N GLU A 54 -2.23 -8.08 5.01
CA GLU A 54 -1.31 -8.64 6.01
C GLU A 54 -1.70 -8.21 7.42
N GLY A 55 -2.02 -6.92 7.60
CA GLY A 55 -2.44 -6.36 8.88
C GLY A 55 -3.74 -6.97 9.39
N GLU A 56 -4.73 -7.18 8.53
CA GLU A 56 -6.01 -7.80 8.87
C GLU A 56 -5.80 -9.26 9.31
N LYS A 57 -5.05 -10.06 8.52
CA LYS A 57 -4.75 -11.45 8.88
C LYS A 57 -4.05 -11.54 10.24
N HIS A 58 -2.99 -10.76 10.43
CA HIS A 58 -2.26 -10.74 11.71
C HIS A 58 -3.14 -10.26 12.87
N GLY A 59 -4.00 -9.27 12.63
CA GLY A 59 -4.94 -8.77 13.63
C GLY A 59 -5.95 -9.83 14.06
N ILE A 60 -6.55 -10.54 13.10
CA ILE A 60 -7.51 -11.62 13.37
C ILE A 60 -6.84 -12.78 14.08
N GLU A 61 -5.69 -13.27 13.58
CA GLU A 61 -4.94 -14.37 14.20
C GLU A 61 -4.53 -14.04 15.64
N ARG A 62 -4.06 -12.82 15.88
CA ARG A 62 -3.69 -12.39 17.23
C ARG A 62 -4.91 -12.24 18.13
N GLY A 63 -6.02 -11.72 17.60
CA GLY A 63 -7.28 -11.59 18.32
C GLY A 63 -7.88 -12.93 18.73
N THR A 64 -7.93 -13.90 17.80
CA THR A 64 -8.42 -15.26 18.09
C THR A 64 -7.53 -15.95 19.11
N PHE A 65 -6.21 -15.84 19.00
CA PHE A 65 -5.27 -16.40 19.97
C PHE A 65 -5.43 -15.80 21.37
N LEU A 66 -5.58 -14.48 21.47
CA LEU A 66 -5.85 -13.82 22.77
C LEU A 66 -7.19 -14.26 23.37
N ASN A 67 -8.23 -14.43 22.56
CA ASN A 67 -9.52 -14.94 23.00
C ASN A 67 -9.42 -16.39 23.51
N SER A 68 -8.64 -17.25 22.85
CA SER A 68 -8.32 -18.60 23.32
C SER A 68 -7.66 -18.59 24.70
N ILE A 69 -6.66 -17.72 24.91
CA ILE A 69 -6.00 -17.53 26.21
C ILE A 69 -6.99 -17.06 27.27
N GLU A 70 -7.82 -16.07 26.95
CA GLU A 70 -8.79 -15.54 27.91
C GLU A 70 -9.81 -16.62 28.30
N THR A 71 -10.28 -17.40 27.32
CA THR A 71 -11.20 -18.52 27.54
C THR A 71 -10.57 -19.56 28.47
N ALA A 72 -9.31 -19.95 28.22
CA ALA A 72 -8.57 -20.87 29.09
C ALA A 72 -8.43 -20.33 30.52
N LYS A 73 -8.09 -19.05 30.69
CA LYS A 73 -8.00 -18.40 32.02
C LYS A 73 -9.33 -18.38 32.77
N ARG A 74 -10.46 -18.18 32.07
CA ARG A 74 -11.79 -18.24 32.68
C ARG A 74 -12.10 -19.66 33.17
N MET A 75 -11.81 -20.68 32.36
CA MET A 75 -12.01 -22.08 32.75
C MET A 75 -11.12 -22.52 33.90
N LEU A 76 -9.85 -22.11 33.93
CA LEU A 76 -8.94 -22.37 35.04
C LEU A 76 -9.46 -21.79 36.37
N ARG A 77 -10.05 -20.59 36.32
CA ARG A 77 -10.66 -19.96 37.50
C ARG A 77 -11.90 -20.68 38.02
N LEU A 78 -12.67 -21.33 37.14
CA LEU A 78 -13.85 -22.10 37.54
C LEU A 78 -13.47 -23.40 38.26
N GLN A 79 -12.26 -23.95 38.03
CA GLN A 79 -11.77 -25.21 38.61
C GLN A 79 -12.67 -26.44 38.34
N GLU A 80 -13.62 -26.35 37.41
CA GLU A 80 -14.54 -27.42 37.04
C GLU A 80 -13.98 -28.36 35.94
N PHE A 81 -12.90 -27.95 35.28
CA PHE A 81 -12.37 -28.64 34.10
C PHE A 81 -10.93 -29.11 34.32
N SER A 82 -10.58 -30.28 33.77
CA SER A 82 -9.19 -30.76 33.74
C SER A 82 -8.36 -29.96 32.73
N LEU A 83 -7.04 -29.94 32.91
CA LEU A 83 -6.12 -29.25 32.01
C LEU A 83 -6.24 -29.76 30.56
N GLU A 84 -6.49 -31.06 30.35
CA GLU A 84 -6.70 -31.61 29.01
C GLU A 84 -7.98 -31.05 28.36
N LYS A 85 -9.07 -30.93 29.13
CA LYS A 85 -10.33 -30.37 28.64
C LYS A 85 -10.21 -28.90 28.30
N ILE A 86 -9.49 -28.13 29.12
CA ILE A 86 -9.27 -26.70 28.88
C ILE A 86 -8.45 -26.50 27.61
N ALA A 87 -7.38 -27.27 27.41
CA ALA A 87 -6.58 -27.26 26.19
C ALA A 87 -7.44 -27.56 24.95
N ALA A 88 -8.25 -28.62 25.01
CA ALA A 88 -9.12 -29.03 23.90
C ALA A 88 -10.18 -27.96 23.54
N ILE A 89 -10.79 -27.28 24.52
CA ILE A 89 -11.84 -26.28 24.26
C ILE A 89 -11.25 -24.94 23.81
N SER A 90 -10.14 -24.52 24.42
CA SER A 90 -9.49 -23.23 24.08
C SER A 90 -8.67 -23.30 22.78
N GLY A 91 -8.36 -24.49 22.28
CA GLY A 91 -7.47 -24.68 21.12
C GLY A 91 -6.00 -24.41 21.44
N LEU A 92 -5.64 -24.36 22.73
CA LEU A 92 -4.26 -24.20 23.20
C LEU A 92 -3.63 -25.58 23.48
N SER A 93 -2.30 -25.64 23.41
CA SER A 93 -1.56 -26.80 23.88
C SER A 93 -1.63 -26.94 25.39
N LEU A 94 -1.41 -28.16 25.89
CA LEU A 94 -1.42 -28.45 27.31
C LEU A 94 -0.34 -27.66 28.08
N ASP A 95 0.80 -27.41 27.44
CA ASP A 95 1.90 -26.61 28.01
C ASP A 95 1.56 -25.12 28.06
N GLU A 96 0.84 -24.59 27.07
CA GLU A 96 0.33 -23.21 27.12
C GLU A 96 -0.68 -23.04 28.25
N VAL A 97 -1.62 -23.97 28.41
CA VAL A 97 -2.58 -23.92 29.51
C VAL A 97 -1.88 -24.01 30.87
N LYS A 98 -0.85 -24.86 31.02
CA LYS A 98 -0.05 -24.94 32.25
C LYS A 98 0.69 -23.64 32.57
N LYS A 99 1.14 -22.88 31.57
CA LYS A 99 1.77 -21.57 31.76
C LYS A 99 0.78 -20.48 32.19
N LEU A 100 -0.53 -20.72 32.02
CA LEU A 100 -1.59 -19.78 32.40
C LEU A 100 -2.10 -19.98 33.84
N GLN A 101 -1.66 -21.05 34.51
CA GLN A 101 -1.95 -21.37 35.91
C GLN A 101 -1.05 -20.55 36.85
#